data_AF-A0A352SFB0-F1
#
_entry.id   AF-A0A352SFB0-F1
#
_cell.length_a   1.000
_cell.length_b   1.000
_cell.length_c   1.000
_cell.angle_alpha   90.00
_cell.angle_beta   90.00
_cell.angle_gamma   90.00
#
_symmetry.space_group_name_H-M   'P 1'
#
loop_
_entity.id
_entity.type
_entity.pdbx_description
1 polymer ?
#
loop_
_entity_poly.entity_id
_entity_poly.type
_entity_poly.pdbx_seq_one_letter_code
_entity_poly.pdbx_strand_id
1 'polypeptide(L)'
;MNPKRLIQVFNNHELGLQERLFRLLVTIGLMGLAMGILVGLVLGESMANTLSLLVVFALAVAITYFSIHFHKIQIGAVLISVLLIYFALPFNFLTSGGIYGGGPIWLMFGVVFVCLVVEKKAKYILIASSFCLYGACYLTAYWNPRIMEFHTIQAAYVDSFFTLAAVTVLVCSMILFQNAMYRKENKIAKEQKKEIEELNRMQNHFFSSMSHEIRTPINTIIGLNEMILREEISDEAAGDAKSIQGASKMLLTLINDILD
;
A
#
# COMPACT_ATOMS: atom_id res chain seq x y z
N MET A 1 24.14 -2.86 -1.01
CA MET A 1 23.18 -1.74 -1.12
C MET A 1 23.24 -0.94 0.18
N ASN A 2 23.51 0.37 0.14
CA ASN A 2 23.82 1.16 1.33
C ASN A 2 22.55 1.35 2.21
N PRO A 3 22.53 0.97 3.51
CA PRO A 3 21.31 0.98 4.35
C PRO A 3 20.65 2.36 4.45
N LYS A 4 21.44 3.45 4.32
CA LYS A 4 20.95 4.83 4.32
C LYS A 4 20.06 5.17 3.11
N ARG A 5 20.27 4.55 1.94
CA ARG A 5 19.43 4.76 0.74
C ARG A 5 18.07 4.08 0.85
N LEU A 6 17.99 2.93 1.54
CA LEU A 6 16.72 2.24 1.84
C LEU A 6 15.83 3.10 2.74
N ILE A 7 16.43 3.79 3.73
CA ILE A 7 15.71 4.71 4.63
C ILE A 7 15.25 5.99 3.90
N GLN A 8 15.97 6.46 2.88
CA GLN A 8 15.51 7.59 2.05
C GLN A 8 14.29 7.24 1.19
N VAL A 9 14.23 6.03 0.61
CA VAL A 9 13.02 5.54 -0.08
C VAL A 9 11.82 5.44 0.88
N PHE A 10 12.08 5.15 2.16
CA PHE A 10 11.06 5.15 3.21
C PHE A 10 10.54 6.55 3.59
N ASN A 11 11.28 7.63 3.32
CA ASN A 11 10.88 8.99 3.73
C ASN A 11 10.40 9.89 2.58
N ASN A 12 10.45 9.43 1.33
CA ASN A 12 9.82 10.14 0.21
C ASN A 12 8.29 9.97 0.26
N HIS A 13 7.60 10.99 0.78
CA HIS A 13 6.14 11.04 0.87
C HIS A 13 5.47 11.35 -0.49
N GLU A 14 6.26 11.66 -1.53
CA GLU A 14 5.76 11.87 -2.90
C GLU A 14 5.33 10.57 -3.60
N LEU A 15 5.82 9.42 -3.12
CA LEU A 15 5.46 8.10 -3.67
C LEU A 15 4.31 7.50 -2.86
N GLY A 16 3.29 6.98 -3.55
CA GLY A 16 2.18 6.29 -2.90
C GLY A 16 2.65 5.12 -2.03
N LEU A 17 1.93 4.84 -0.93
CA LEU A 17 2.22 3.75 0.00
C LEU A 17 2.47 2.42 -0.72
N GLN A 18 1.65 2.11 -1.72
CA GLN A 18 1.72 0.87 -2.50
C GLN A 18 3.04 0.74 -3.26
N GLU A 19 3.54 1.83 -3.83
CA GLU A 19 4.80 1.84 -4.57
C GLU A 19 6.00 1.65 -3.64
N ARG A 20 5.97 2.28 -2.46
CA ARG A 20 6.99 2.11 -1.42
C ARG A 20 7.01 0.67 -0.91
N LEU A 21 5.84 0.08 -0.65
CA LEU A 21 5.71 -1.32 -0.25
C LEU A 21 6.24 -2.27 -1.33
N PHE A 22 5.84 -2.09 -2.58
CA PHE A 22 6.33 -2.91 -3.69
C PHE A 22 7.85 -2.88 -3.80
N ARG A 23 8.46 -1.68 -3.86
CA ARG A 23 9.91 -1.54 -4.01
C ARG A 23 10.66 -2.23 -2.88
N LEU A 24 10.17 -2.10 -1.65
CA LEU A 24 10.78 -2.72 -0.48
C LEU A 24 10.62 -4.25 -0.49
N LEU A 25 9.40 -4.75 -0.68
CA LEU A 25 9.11 -6.19 -0.66
C LEU A 25 9.81 -6.93 -1.80
N VAL A 26 9.83 -6.36 -3.01
CA VAL A 26 10.56 -6.95 -4.15
C VAL A 26 12.07 -6.93 -3.89
N THR A 27 12.60 -5.88 -3.27
CA THR A 27 14.02 -5.86 -2.91
C THR A 27 14.38 -6.96 -1.91
N ILE A 28 13.54 -7.19 -0.91
CA ILE A 28 13.71 -8.32 0.03
C ILE A 28 13.61 -9.65 -0.71
N GLY A 29 12.64 -9.81 -1.63
CA GLY A 29 12.51 -11.02 -2.46
C GLY A 29 13.73 -11.28 -3.35
N LEU A 30 14.29 -10.24 -3.97
CA LEU A 30 15.53 -10.32 -4.76
C LEU A 30 16.73 -10.70 -3.89
N MET A 31 16.83 -10.17 -2.66
CA MET A 31 17.85 -10.62 -1.70
C MET A 31 17.68 -12.10 -1.36
N GLY A 32 16.44 -12.57 -1.21
CA GLY A 32 16.13 -13.99 -1.03
C GLY A 32 16.60 -14.87 -2.20
N LEU A 33 16.32 -14.45 -3.45
CA LEU A 33 16.82 -15.14 -4.64
C LEU A 33 18.36 -15.17 -4.69
N ALA A 34 19.01 -14.04 -4.40
CA ALA A 34 20.47 -13.97 -4.36
C ALA A 34 21.07 -14.90 -3.27
N MET A 35 20.44 -14.96 -2.10
CA MET A 35 20.81 -15.89 -1.04
C MET A 35 20.63 -17.35 -1.47
N GLY A 36 19.52 -17.68 -2.14
CA GLY A 36 19.27 -19.01 -2.69
C GLY A 36 20.35 -19.44 -3.68
N ILE A 37 20.78 -18.54 -4.58
CA ILE A 37 21.89 -18.79 -5.51
C ILE A 37 23.20 -19.07 -4.77
N LEU A 38 23.52 -18.28 -3.74
CA LEU A 38 24.74 -18.48 -2.94
C LEU A 38 24.72 -19.81 -2.20
N VAL A 39 23.59 -20.15 -1.56
CA VAL A 39 23.44 -21.42 -0.85
C VAL A 39 23.52 -22.60 -1.82
N GLY A 40 22.87 -22.52 -2.98
CA GLY A 40 22.95 -23.55 -4.01
C GLY A 40 24.37 -23.77 -4.53
N LEU A 41 25.14 -22.70 -4.73
CA LEU A 41 26.56 -22.79 -5.09
C LEU A 41 27.42 -23.46 -4.00
N VAL A 42 27.16 -23.18 -2.73
CA VAL A 42 27.90 -23.77 -1.60
C VAL A 42 27.56 -25.24 -1.38
N LEU A 43 26.28 -25.61 -1.56
CA LEU A 43 25.82 -26.99 -1.42
C LEU A 43 26.15 -27.86 -2.63
N GLY A 44 26.68 -27.26 -3.71
CA GLY A 44 27.04 -27.97 -4.93
C GLY A 44 25.81 -28.46 -5.70
N GLU A 45 24.72 -27.69 -5.67
CA GLU A 45 23.53 -28.01 -6.45
C GLU A 45 23.82 -28.01 -7.96
N SER A 46 22.93 -28.62 -8.74
CA SER A 46 23.09 -28.73 -10.17
C SER A 46 23.25 -27.38 -10.85
N MET A 47 24.21 -27.35 -11.78
CA MET A 47 24.55 -26.18 -12.56
C MET A 47 23.35 -25.65 -13.35
N ALA A 48 22.38 -26.52 -13.67
CA ALA A 48 21.11 -26.14 -14.28
C ALA A 48 20.25 -25.28 -13.34
N ASN A 49 20.13 -25.64 -12.06
CA ASN A 49 19.39 -24.87 -11.05
C ASN A 49 19.99 -23.48 -10.86
N THR A 50 21.30 -23.41 -10.64
CA THR A 50 22.00 -22.14 -10.43
C THR A 50 21.86 -21.21 -11.64
N LEU A 51 22.01 -21.74 -12.85
CA LEU A 51 21.85 -20.95 -14.08
C LEU A 51 20.42 -20.44 -14.24
N SER A 52 19.43 -21.30 -13.97
CA SER A 52 18.01 -20.92 -14.01
C SER A 52 17.70 -19.78 -13.02
N LEU A 53 18.18 -19.89 -11.77
CA LEU A 53 18.00 -18.85 -10.76
C LEU A 53 18.72 -17.54 -11.12
N LEU A 54 19.91 -17.61 -11.74
CA LEU A 54 20.61 -16.41 -12.23
C LEU A 54 19.83 -15.70 -13.35
N VAL A 55 19.26 -16.46 -14.28
CA VAL A 55 18.40 -15.91 -15.35
C VAL A 55 17.16 -15.26 -14.76
N VAL A 56 16.49 -15.94 -13.83
CA VAL A 56 15.33 -15.40 -13.10
C VAL A 56 15.70 -14.13 -12.34
N PHE A 57 16.85 -14.10 -11.66
CA PHE A 57 17.32 -12.94 -10.93
C PHE A 57 17.54 -11.75 -11.86
N ALA A 58 18.22 -11.94 -12.99
CA ALA A 58 18.45 -10.90 -13.98
C ALA A 58 17.11 -10.36 -14.57
N LEU A 59 16.19 -11.25 -14.91
CA LEU A 59 14.85 -10.89 -15.40
C LEU A 59 14.05 -10.14 -14.33
N ALA A 60 14.08 -10.58 -13.08
CA ALA A 60 13.37 -9.92 -11.98
C ALA A 60 13.92 -8.51 -11.72
N VAL A 61 15.24 -8.31 -11.79
CA VAL A 61 15.88 -6.99 -11.70
C VAL A 61 15.44 -6.10 -12.88
N ALA A 62 15.45 -6.63 -14.10
CA ALA A 62 15.01 -5.88 -15.28
C ALA A 62 13.53 -5.48 -15.19
N ILE A 63 12.64 -6.41 -14.82
CA ILE A 63 11.21 -6.14 -14.62
C ILE A 63 11.02 -5.09 -13.54
N THR A 64 11.75 -5.17 -12.42
CA THR A 64 11.70 -4.19 -11.34
C THR A 64 12.10 -2.80 -11.83
N TYR A 65 13.20 -2.70 -12.57
CA TYR A 65 13.68 -1.45 -13.15
C TYR A 65 12.66 -0.82 -14.10
N PHE A 66 12.14 -1.58 -15.07
CA PHE A 66 11.15 -1.08 -16.03
C PHE A 66 9.81 -0.74 -15.37
N SER A 67 9.36 -1.55 -14.42
CA SER A 67 8.13 -1.32 -13.66
C SER A 67 8.16 0.02 -12.92
N ILE A 68 9.31 0.33 -12.30
CA ILE A 68 9.55 1.61 -11.62
C ILE A 68 9.64 2.75 -12.64
N HIS A 69 10.39 2.58 -13.72
CA HIS A 69 10.60 3.64 -14.72
C HIS A 69 9.28 4.06 -15.41
N PHE A 70 8.45 3.08 -15.78
CA PHE A 70 7.16 3.33 -16.44
C PHE A 70 6.00 3.58 -15.47
N HIS A 71 6.25 3.63 -14.15
CA HIS A 71 5.23 3.81 -13.10
C HIS A 71 4.11 2.75 -13.15
N LYS A 72 4.38 1.56 -13.72
CA LYS A 72 3.42 0.44 -13.86
C LYS A 72 3.72 -0.66 -12.86
N ILE A 73 3.74 -0.29 -11.58
CA ILE A 73 4.15 -1.13 -10.45
C ILE A 73 3.41 -2.47 -10.37
N GLN A 74 2.07 -2.43 -10.48
CA GLN A 74 1.23 -3.62 -10.39
C GLN A 74 1.47 -4.62 -11.52
N ILE A 75 1.84 -4.15 -12.72
CA ILE A 75 2.18 -5.04 -13.84
C ILE A 75 3.52 -5.73 -13.54
N GLY A 76 4.51 -4.98 -13.03
CA GLY A 76 5.78 -5.58 -12.61
C GLY A 76 5.62 -6.61 -11.50
N ALA A 77 4.76 -6.35 -10.51
CA ALA A 77 4.42 -7.32 -9.45
C ALA A 77 3.91 -8.63 -10.01
N VAL A 78 2.91 -8.57 -10.90
CA VAL A 78 2.34 -9.76 -11.55
C VAL A 78 3.40 -10.49 -12.37
N LEU A 79 4.22 -9.78 -13.15
CA LEU A 79 5.26 -10.40 -13.98
C LEU A 79 6.34 -11.11 -13.13
N ILE A 80 6.80 -10.50 -12.05
CA ILE A 80 7.78 -11.12 -11.12
C ILE A 80 7.14 -12.35 -10.45
N SER A 81 5.89 -12.24 -10.00
CA SER A 81 5.17 -13.37 -9.42
C SER A 81 4.98 -14.51 -10.41
N VAL A 82 4.67 -14.22 -11.67
CA VAL A 82 4.58 -15.23 -12.74
C VAL A 82 5.94 -15.89 -12.96
N LEU A 83 7.00 -15.10 -13.06
CA LEU A 83 8.35 -15.62 -13.22
C LEU A 83 8.74 -16.56 -12.06
N LEU A 84 8.42 -16.18 -10.82
CA LEU A 84 8.70 -16.99 -9.64
C LEU A 84 7.86 -18.27 -9.58
N ILE A 85 6.52 -18.13 -9.68
CA ILE A 85 5.58 -19.25 -9.47
C ILE A 85 5.70 -20.30 -10.57
N TYR A 86 5.82 -19.89 -11.84
CA TYR A 86 5.72 -20.82 -12.97
C TYR A 86 7.07 -21.34 -13.46
N PHE A 87 8.16 -20.63 -13.17
CA PHE A 87 9.48 -21.00 -13.66
C PHE A 87 10.46 -21.26 -12.53
N ALA A 88 10.74 -20.26 -11.69
CA ALA A 88 11.83 -20.37 -10.71
C ALA A 88 11.58 -21.46 -9.66
N LEU A 89 10.43 -21.43 -8.99
CA LEU A 89 10.14 -22.31 -7.86
C LEU A 89 9.85 -23.76 -8.27
N PRO A 90 9.07 -24.03 -9.34
CA PRO A 90 8.89 -25.40 -9.81
C PRO A 90 10.18 -26.02 -10.33
N PHE A 91 10.99 -25.26 -11.05
CA PHE A 91 12.27 -25.74 -11.54
C PHE A 91 13.20 -26.05 -10.36
N ASN A 92 13.31 -25.12 -9.40
CA ASN A 92 14.07 -25.33 -8.18
C ASN A 92 13.58 -26.56 -7.40
N PHE A 93 12.27 -26.76 -7.26
CA PHE A 93 11.73 -27.95 -6.61
C PHE A 93 12.19 -29.24 -7.30
N LEU A 94 12.19 -29.30 -8.64
CA LEU A 94 12.61 -30.51 -9.35
C LEU A 94 14.12 -30.76 -9.27
N THR A 95 14.94 -29.70 -9.20
CA THR A 95 16.41 -29.81 -9.24
C THR A 95 17.12 -29.72 -7.88
N SER A 96 16.47 -29.22 -6.82
CA SER A 96 17.01 -29.10 -5.44
C SER A 96 16.45 -30.18 -4.51
N GLY A 97 16.37 -31.43 -4.97
CA GLY A 97 15.94 -32.55 -4.12
C GLY A 97 14.44 -32.60 -3.76
N GLY A 98 13.61 -31.73 -4.35
CA GLY A 98 12.15 -31.79 -4.25
C GLY A 98 11.64 -31.82 -2.82
N ILE A 99 10.79 -32.79 -2.52
CA ILE A 99 10.17 -32.95 -1.20
C ILE A 99 11.17 -33.27 -0.08
N TYR A 100 12.35 -33.77 -0.44
CA TYR A 100 13.36 -34.16 0.54
C TYR A 100 14.25 -32.98 0.98
N GLY A 101 14.22 -31.85 0.26
CA GLY A 101 14.98 -30.64 0.59
C GLY A 101 14.10 -29.48 1.06
N GLY A 102 14.54 -28.26 0.78
CA GLY A 102 13.86 -27.00 1.08
C GLY A 102 12.76 -26.61 0.08
N GLY A 103 12.62 -27.34 -1.03
CA GLY A 103 11.68 -27.03 -2.12
C GLY A 103 10.24 -26.67 -1.68
N PRO A 104 9.57 -27.46 -0.81
CA PRO A 104 8.23 -27.13 -0.30
C PRO A 104 8.13 -25.76 0.37
N ILE A 105 9.17 -25.37 1.11
CA ILE A 105 9.22 -24.10 1.85
C ILE A 105 9.35 -22.93 0.86
N TRP A 106 10.13 -23.10 -0.20
CA TRP A 106 10.22 -22.14 -1.30
C TRP A 106 8.91 -21.97 -2.08
N LEU A 107 8.19 -23.07 -2.33
CA LEU A 107 6.85 -23.00 -2.94
C LEU A 107 5.88 -22.20 -2.06
N MET A 108 5.86 -22.46 -0.74
CA MET A 108 5.08 -21.69 0.22
C MET A 108 5.46 -20.20 0.20
N PHE A 109 6.76 -19.90 0.18
CA PHE A 109 7.24 -18.52 0.06
C PHE A 109 6.70 -17.82 -1.19
N GLY A 110 6.64 -18.51 -2.34
CA GLY A 110 6.03 -17.97 -3.55
C GLY A 110 4.58 -17.50 -3.37
N VAL A 111 3.77 -18.27 -2.65
CA VAL A 111 2.37 -17.90 -2.35
C VAL A 111 2.31 -16.71 -1.41
N VAL A 112 3.13 -16.72 -0.34
CA VAL A 112 3.21 -15.59 0.60
C VAL A 112 3.65 -14.33 -0.12
N PHE A 113 4.64 -14.43 -1.00
CA PHE A 113 5.13 -13.31 -1.81
C PHE A 113 4.01 -12.69 -2.65
N VAL A 114 3.21 -13.52 -3.33
CA VAL A 114 2.03 -13.04 -4.11
C VAL A 114 1.02 -12.34 -3.21
N CYS A 115 0.74 -12.90 -2.03
CA CYS A 115 -0.20 -12.30 -1.08
C CYS A 115 0.22 -10.90 -0.63
N LEU A 116 1.52 -10.68 -0.47
CA LEU A 116 2.07 -9.42 0.01
C LEU A 116 2.31 -8.39 -1.09
N VAL A 117 2.67 -8.84 -2.31
CA VAL A 117 3.14 -7.95 -3.38
C VAL A 117 2.08 -7.67 -4.45
N VAL A 118 1.21 -8.64 -4.75
CA VAL A 118 0.21 -8.50 -5.83
C VAL A 118 -1.12 -8.04 -5.27
N GLU A 119 -1.75 -7.06 -5.90
CA GLU A 119 -3.05 -6.56 -5.49
C GLU A 119 -4.20 -7.01 -6.40
N LYS A 120 -5.43 -6.63 -6.01
CA LYS A 120 -6.66 -6.78 -6.79
C LYS A 120 -6.95 -8.25 -7.14
N LYS A 121 -7.66 -8.47 -8.24
CA LYS A 121 -8.13 -9.79 -8.69
C LYS A 121 -6.98 -10.71 -9.15
N ALA A 122 -5.89 -10.15 -9.65
CA ALA A 122 -4.73 -10.92 -10.14
C ALA A 122 -4.10 -11.78 -9.03
N LYS A 123 -4.08 -11.29 -7.79
CA LYS A 123 -3.63 -12.04 -6.60
C LYS A 123 -4.34 -13.39 -6.47
N TYR A 124 -5.66 -13.38 -6.48
CA TYR A 124 -6.44 -14.60 -6.26
C TYR A 124 -6.27 -15.61 -7.39
N ILE A 125 -6.15 -15.13 -8.63
CA ILE A 125 -5.88 -15.97 -9.80
C ILE A 125 -4.52 -16.65 -9.65
N LEU A 126 -3.47 -15.88 -9.33
CA LEU A 126 -2.11 -16.42 -9.17
C LEU A 126 -1.99 -17.40 -7.99
N ILE A 127 -2.70 -17.13 -6.89
CA ILE A 127 -2.73 -18.06 -5.74
C ILE A 127 -3.40 -19.37 -6.17
N ALA A 128 -4.60 -19.30 -6.76
CA ALA A 128 -5.32 -20.51 -7.16
C ALA A 128 -4.52 -21.35 -8.18
N SER A 129 -3.93 -20.69 -9.19
CA SER A 129 -3.11 -21.38 -10.17
C SER A 129 -1.81 -21.94 -9.58
N SER A 130 -1.20 -21.27 -8.60
CA SER A 130 -0.01 -21.78 -7.91
C SER A 130 -0.29 -23.07 -7.14
N PHE A 131 -1.45 -23.18 -6.48
CA PHE A 131 -1.83 -24.43 -5.80
C PHE A 131 -2.01 -25.59 -6.79
N CYS A 132 -2.64 -25.34 -7.94
CA CYS A 132 -2.75 -26.35 -8.99
C CYS A 132 -1.37 -26.78 -9.52
N LEU A 133 -0.49 -25.81 -9.80
CA LEU A 133 0.85 -26.09 -10.31
C LEU A 133 1.71 -26.84 -9.29
N TYR A 134 1.65 -26.46 -8.01
CA TYR A 134 2.42 -27.11 -6.97
C TYR A 134 1.89 -28.52 -6.72
N GLY A 135 0.57 -28.72 -6.74
CA GLY A 135 -0.02 -30.06 -6.74
C GLY A 135 0.51 -30.92 -7.89
N ALA A 136 0.61 -30.36 -9.10
CA ALA A 136 1.21 -31.05 -10.24
C ALA A 136 2.69 -31.38 -10.00
N CYS A 137 3.48 -30.48 -9.40
CA CYS A 137 4.89 -30.74 -9.05
C CYS A 137 5.01 -31.94 -8.10
N TYR A 138 4.16 -32.02 -7.08
CA TYR A 138 4.13 -33.15 -6.14
C TYR A 138 3.71 -34.45 -6.82
N LEU A 139 2.73 -34.41 -7.73
CA LEU A 139 2.32 -35.58 -8.51
C LEU A 139 3.43 -36.05 -9.45
N THR A 140 4.13 -35.13 -10.13
CA THR A 140 5.27 -35.48 -10.97
C THR A 140 6.43 -36.07 -10.17
N ALA A 141 6.66 -35.56 -8.96
CA ALA A 141 7.66 -36.12 -8.05
C ALA A 141 7.29 -37.53 -7.59
N TYR A 142 6.01 -37.80 -7.36
CA TYR A 142 5.53 -39.12 -6.95
C TYR A 142 5.62 -40.15 -8.09
N TRP A 143 5.16 -39.81 -9.30
CA TRP A 143 5.15 -40.76 -10.43
C TRP A 143 6.48 -40.91 -11.16
N ASN A 144 7.32 -39.87 -11.15
CA ASN A 144 8.62 -39.91 -11.82
C ASN A 144 9.75 -39.52 -10.87
N PRO A 145 10.12 -40.40 -9.91
CA PRO A 145 11.19 -40.11 -8.95
C PRO A 145 12.56 -39.87 -9.62
N ARG A 146 12.77 -40.39 -10.83
CA ARG A 146 14.03 -40.25 -11.58
C ARG A 146 14.30 -38.84 -12.13
N ILE A 147 13.28 -37.98 -12.19
CA ILE A 147 13.43 -36.58 -12.65
C ILE A 147 14.04 -35.72 -11.52
N MET A 148 13.91 -36.14 -10.26
CA MET A 148 14.50 -35.44 -9.13
C MET A 148 15.97 -35.82 -8.99
N GLU A 149 16.84 -34.81 -8.98
CA GLU A 149 18.23 -35.02 -8.58
C GLU A 149 18.30 -35.35 -7.09
N PHE A 150 18.55 -36.62 -6.79
CA PHE A 150 18.64 -37.10 -5.41
C PHE A 150 19.88 -36.51 -4.73
N HIS A 151 19.63 -35.70 -3.71
CA HIS A 151 20.66 -35.30 -2.78
C HIS A 151 21.06 -36.47 -1.87
N THR A 152 22.31 -36.46 -1.40
CA THR A 152 22.65 -37.28 -0.23
C THR A 152 21.77 -36.85 0.94
N ILE A 153 21.46 -37.78 1.84
CA ILE A 153 20.60 -37.50 3.00
C ILE A 153 21.11 -36.28 3.79
N GLN A 154 22.43 -36.16 3.96
CA GLN A 154 23.04 -35.02 4.65
C GLN A 154 22.77 -33.68 3.96
N ALA A 155 22.94 -33.59 2.64
CA ALA A 155 22.71 -32.36 1.90
C ALA A 155 21.24 -31.93 1.93
N ALA A 156 20.31 -32.90 1.93
CA ALA A 156 18.88 -32.65 2.05
C ALA A 156 18.48 -32.02 3.40
N TYR A 157 19.02 -32.52 4.52
CA TYR A 157 18.79 -31.92 5.85
C TYR A 157 19.37 -30.51 5.97
N VAL A 158 20.58 -30.31 5.43
CA VAL A 158 21.24 -29.00 5.45
C VAL A 158 20.46 -27.98 4.63
N ASP A 159 20.07 -28.32 3.39
CA ASP A 159 19.26 -27.47 2.54
C ASP A 159 17.91 -27.12 3.19
N SER A 160 17.19 -28.11 3.72
CA SER A 160 15.91 -27.89 4.38
C SER A 160 16.02 -26.92 5.56
N PHE A 161 17.05 -27.07 6.41
CA PHE A 161 17.29 -26.18 7.55
C PHE A 161 17.64 -24.75 7.13
N PHE A 162 18.55 -24.58 6.16
CA PHE A 162 18.93 -23.25 5.68
C PHE A 162 17.77 -22.55 4.97
N THR A 163 17.02 -23.29 4.16
CA THR A 163 15.82 -22.76 3.48
C THR A 163 14.77 -22.34 4.50
N LEU A 164 14.52 -23.15 5.55
CA LEU A 164 13.60 -22.78 6.63
C LEU A 164 14.02 -21.47 7.31
N ALA A 165 15.29 -21.35 7.70
CA ALA A 165 15.82 -20.15 8.34
C ALA A 165 15.72 -18.92 7.41
N ALA A 166 16.13 -19.07 6.16
CA ALA A 166 16.11 -18.00 5.16
C ALA A 166 14.69 -17.50 4.89
N VAL A 167 13.75 -18.41 4.57
CA VAL A 167 12.36 -18.05 4.27
C VAL A 167 11.68 -17.44 5.50
N THR A 168 11.95 -17.96 6.71
CA THR A 168 11.42 -17.36 7.94
C THR A 168 11.88 -15.92 8.11
N VAL A 169 13.17 -15.64 7.93
CA VAL A 169 13.72 -14.28 8.01
C VAL A 169 13.11 -13.37 6.93
N LEU A 170 13.00 -13.86 5.70
CA LEU A 170 12.40 -13.11 4.59
C LEU A 170 10.94 -12.74 4.88
N VAL A 171 10.11 -13.72 5.22
CA VAL A 171 8.68 -13.52 5.50
C VAL A 171 8.48 -12.63 6.72
N CYS A 172 9.20 -12.87 7.82
CA CYS A 172 9.13 -12.01 9.01
C CYS A 172 9.52 -10.58 8.68
N SER A 173 10.62 -10.36 7.93
CA SER A 173 11.03 -9.01 7.55
C SER A 173 9.96 -8.33 6.69
N MET A 174 9.41 -9.02 5.69
CA MET A 174 8.35 -8.50 4.82
C MET A 174 7.12 -8.07 5.61
N ILE A 175 6.64 -8.93 6.51
CA ILE A 175 5.44 -8.66 7.33
C ILE A 175 5.71 -7.51 8.32
N LEU A 176 6.87 -7.50 8.99
CA LEU A 176 7.23 -6.44 9.93
C LEU A 176 7.32 -5.08 9.24
N PHE A 177 7.97 -5.03 8.07
CA PHE A 177 8.07 -3.79 7.29
C PHE A 177 6.71 -3.33 6.77
N GLN A 178 5.88 -4.23 6.27
CA GLN A 178 4.53 -3.89 5.81
C GLN A 178 3.68 -3.34 6.96
N ASN A 179 3.72 -3.99 8.13
CA ASN A 179 2.99 -3.54 9.32
C ASN A 179 3.50 -2.19 9.83
N ALA A 180 4.81 -1.96 9.83
CA ALA A 180 5.40 -0.68 10.23
C ALA A 180 4.96 0.46 9.30
N MET A 181 4.99 0.21 7.98
CA MET A 181 4.52 1.17 6.97
C MET A 181 3.03 1.48 7.13
N TYR A 182 2.19 0.45 7.28
CA TYR A 182 0.76 0.62 7.45
C TYR A 182 0.42 1.43 8.71
N ARG A 183 1.11 1.16 9.84
CA ARG A 183 0.92 1.94 11.08
C ARG A 183 1.32 3.40 10.92
N LYS A 184 2.41 3.69 10.19
CA LYS A 184 2.87 5.07 9.94
C LYS A 184 1.84 5.84 9.11
N GLU A 185 1.37 5.28 8.00
CA GLU A 185 0.36 5.93 7.16
C GLU A 185 -0.96 6.13 7.89
N ASN A 186 -1.42 5.12 8.65
CA ASN A 186 -2.65 5.25 9.43
C ASN A 186 -2.54 6.35 10.51
N LYS A 187 -1.34 6.54 11.09
CA LYS A 187 -1.10 7.64 12.03
C LYS A 187 -1.17 9.00 11.34
N ILE A 188 -0.53 9.15 10.19
CA ILE A 188 -0.56 10.39 9.38
C ILE A 188 -1.99 10.71 8.98
N ALA A 189 -2.73 9.74 8.45
CA ALA A 189 -4.13 9.91 8.07
C ALA A 189 -5.01 10.32 9.25
N LYS A 190 -4.76 9.78 10.45
CA LYS A 190 -5.47 10.15 11.67
C LYS A 190 -5.14 11.56 12.15
N GLU A 191 -3.87 11.98 12.06
CA GLU A 191 -3.44 13.34 12.38
C GLU A 191 -4.07 14.36 11.43
N GLN A 192 -4.01 14.11 10.12
CA GLN A 192 -4.66 14.96 9.10
C GLN A 192 -6.16 15.05 9.30
N LYS A 193 -6.83 13.94 9.61
CA LYS A 193 -8.26 13.93 9.91
C LYS A 193 -8.58 14.80 11.14
N LYS A 194 -7.77 14.70 12.19
CA LYS A 194 -7.96 15.50 13.41
C LYS A 194 -7.78 17.00 13.13
N GLU A 195 -6.78 17.36 12.33
CA GLU A 195 -6.54 18.76 11.93
C GLU A 195 -7.73 19.32 11.13
N ILE A 196 -8.27 18.54 10.18
CA ILE A 196 -9.48 18.91 9.42
C ILE A 196 -10.69 19.08 10.35
N GLU A 197 -10.87 18.18 11.32
CA GLU A 197 -11.97 18.29 12.31
C GLU A 197 -11.83 19.52 13.21
N GLU A 198 -10.61 19.86 13.64
CA GLU A 198 -10.33 21.06 14.42
C GLU A 198 -10.60 22.33 13.61
N LEU A 199 -10.14 22.39 12.34
CA LEU A 199 -10.43 23.49 11.42
C LEU A 199 -11.93 23.68 11.20
N ASN A 200 -12.68 22.60 10.97
CA ASN A 200 -14.13 22.66 10.81
C ASN A 200 -14.82 23.18 12.07
N ARG A 201 -14.37 22.76 13.27
CA ARG A 201 -14.91 23.28 14.54
C ARG A 201 -14.62 24.77 14.71
N MET A 202 -13.40 25.20 14.39
CA MET A 202 -13.03 26.62 14.45
C MET A 202 -13.84 27.45 13.46
N GLN A 203 -14.03 26.94 12.24
CA GLN A 203 -14.84 27.58 11.21
C GLN A 203 -16.31 27.72 11.65
N ASN A 204 -16.91 26.64 12.18
CA ASN A 204 -18.28 26.67 12.69
C ASN A 204 -18.43 27.65 13.86
N HIS A 205 -17.46 27.64 14.78
CA HIS A 205 -17.45 28.59 15.89
C HIS A 205 -17.33 30.03 15.38
N PHE A 206 -16.44 30.29 14.42
CA PHE A 206 -16.26 31.60 13.82
C PHE A 206 -17.56 32.12 13.18
N PHE A 207 -18.23 31.31 12.36
CA PHE A 207 -19.51 31.70 11.74
C PHE A 207 -20.61 31.93 12.77
N SER A 208 -20.72 31.05 13.78
CA SER A 208 -21.67 31.22 14.89
C SER A 208 -21.46 32.53 15.65
N SER A 209 -20.22 32.82 16.04
CA SER A 209 -19.88 34.06 16.74
C SER A 209 -20.16 35.29 15.86
N MET A 210 -19.74 35.28 14.59
CA MET A 210 -19.99 36.39 13.68
C MET A 210 -21.48 36.64 13.46
N SER A 211 -22.32 35.61 13.34
CA SER A 211 -23.76 35.78 13.22
C SER A 211 -24.37 36.47 14.44
N HIS A 212 -23.93 36.10 15.65
CA HIS A 212 -24.35 36.78 16.87
C HIS A 212 -23.92 38.26 16.91
N GLU A 213 -22.66 38.53 16.54
CA GLU A 213 -22.11 39.90 16.51
C GLU A 213 -22.76 40.78 15.44
N ILE A 214 -23.18 40.22 14.31
CA ILE A 214 -23.86 40.96 13.24
C ILE A 214 -25.37 41.12 13.52
N ARG A 215 -26.03 40.10 14.11
CA ARG A 215 -27.47 40.16 14.43
C ARG A 215 -27.79 41.29 15.41
N THR A 216 -26.90 41.54 16.38
CA THR A 216 -27.10 42.57 17.41
C THR A 216 -27.26 43.98 16.83
N PRO A 217 -26.31 44.54 16.06
CA PRO A 217 -26.45 45.85 15.45
C PRO A 217 -27.56 45.91 14.40
N ILE A 218 -27.80 44.84 13.62
CA ILE A 218 -28.92 44.84 12.64
C ILE A 218 -30.26 44.94 13.36
N ASN A 219 -30.45 44.19 14.46
CA ASN A 219 -31.68 44.30 15.26
C ASN A 219 -31.84 45.70 15.86
N THR A 220 -30.74 46.35 16.27
CA THR A 220 -30.77 47.75 16.70
C THR A 220 -31.18 48.68 15.56
N ILE A 221 -30.63 48.52 14.34
CA ILE A 221 -31.01 49.30 13.15
C ILE A 221 -32.49 49.13 12.84
N ILE A 222 -33.00 47.88 12.85
CA ILE A 222 -34.42 47.60 12.63
C ILE A 222 -35.28 48.28 13.70
N GLY A 223 -34.90 48.20 14.97
CA GLY A 223 -35.63 48.81 16.08
C GLY A 223 -35.66 50.34 16.00
N LEU A 224 -34.54 50.98 15.69
CA LEU A 224 -34.47 52.44 15.49
C LEU A 224 -35.29 52.87 14.27
N ASN A 225 -35.22 52.11 13.18
CA ASN A 225 -36.01 52.38 11.98
C ASN A 225 -37.52 52.22 12.23
N GLU A 226 -37.94 51.27 13.07
CA GLU A 226 -39.33 51.14 13.52
C GLU A 226 -39.79 52.31 14.40
N MET A 227 -38.89 52.94 15.17
CA MET A 227 -39.21 54.14 15.92
C MET A 227 -39.44 55.34 14.98
N ILE A 228 -38.57 55.53 13.99
CA ILE A 228 -38.72 56.60 12.98
C ILE A 228 -40.05 56.46 12.23
N LEU A 229 -40.42 55.23 11.83
CA LEU A 229 -41.68 54.95 11.14
C LEU A 229 -42.95 55.22 11.98
N ARG A 230 -42.83 55.45 13.30
CA ARG A 230 -43.94 55.78 14.20
C ARG A 230 -44.12 57.29 14.42
N GLU A 231 -43.17 58.12 13.99
CA GLU A 231 -43.25 59.58 14.09
C GLU A 231 -43.98 60.20 12.89
N GLU A 232 -44.38 61.47 13.01
CA GLU A 232 -44.87 62.24 11.85
C GLU A 232 -43.68 62.65 10.97
N ILE A 233 -43.46 61.88 9.90
CA ILE A 233 -42.37 62.06 8.94
C ILE A 233 -42.91 62.32 7.53
N SER A 234 -42.07 62.85 6.62
CA SER A 234 -42.44 63.02 5.21
C SER A 234 -42.59 61.68 4.49
N ASP A 235 -43.40 61.66 3.41
CA ASP A 235 -43.58 60.46 2.57
C ASP A 235 -42.25 59.93 2.00
N GLU A 236 -41.30 60.82 1.68
CA GLU A 236 -39.95 60.47 1.24
C GLU A 236 -39.17 59.74 2.34
N ALA A 237 -39.13 60.29 3.55
CA ALA A 237 -38.45 59.66 4.68
C ALA A 237 -39.08 58.30 5.07
N ALA A 238 -40.41 58.17 4.93
CA ALA A 238 -41.10 56.90 5.13
C ALA A 238 -40.75 55.85 4.05
N GLY A 239 -40.53 56.28 2.80
CA GLY A 239 -40.07 55.43 1.71
C GLY A 239 -38.64 54.89 1.95
N ASP A 240 -37.73 55.76 2.39
CA ASP A 240 -36.36 55.39 2.72
C ASP A 240 -36.31 54.43 3.93
N ALA A 241 -37.06 54.72 4.99
CA ALA A 241 -37.12 53.87 6.18
C ALA A 241 -37.67 52.47 5.87
N LYS A 242 -38.67 52.34 4.99
CA LYS A 242 -39.15 51.01 4.53
C LYS A 242 -38.07 50.26 3.74
N SER A 243 -37.30 50.97 2.92
CA SER A 243 -36.19 50.38 2.15
C SER A 243 -35.08 49.85 3.06
N ILE A 244 -34.71 50.64 4.08
CA ILE A 244 -33.75 50.23 5.13
C ILE A 244 -34.24 48.98 5.87
N GLN A 245 -35.54 48.92 6.21
CA GLN A 245 -36.12 47.75 6.87
C GLN A 245 -36.04 46.48 6.00
N GLY A 246 -36.37 46.61 4.70
CA GLY A 246 -36.30 45.52 3.74
C GLY A 246 -34.88 44.97 3.57
N ALA A 247 -33.90 45.87 3.40
CA ALA A 247 -32.48 45.51 3.29
C ALA A 247 -31.96 44.82 4.56
N SER A 248 -32.35 45.31 5.74
CA SER A 248 -31.95 44.74 7.04
C SER A 248 -32.50 43.32 7.23
N LYS A 249 -33.76 43.07 6.84
CA LYS A 249 -34.37 41.73 6.89
C LYS A 249 -33.70 40.77 5.91
N MET A 250 -33.43 41.22 4.69
CA MET A 250 -32.71 40.42 3.68
C MET A 250 -31.32 40.02 4.17
N LEU A 251 -30.59 40.94 4.80
CA LEU A 251 -29.26 40.66 5.37
C LEU A 251 -29.31 39.59 6.47
N LEU A 252 -30.33 39.63 7.36
CA LEU A 252 -30.51 38.58 8.37
C LEU A 252 -30.78 37.22 7.75
N THR A 253 -31.59 37.15 6.69
CA THR A 253 -31.83 35.90 5.95
C THR A 253 -30.53 35.35 5.37
N LEU A 254 -29.76 36.17 4.65
CA LEU A 254 -28.48 35.76 4.06
C LEU A 254 -27.46 35.28 5.10
N ILE A 255 -27.44 35.89 6.29
CA ILE A 255 -26.55 35.48 7.38
C ILE A 255 -26.98 34.13 7.95
N ASN A 256 -28.29 33.89 8.11
CA ASN A 256 -28.79 32.60 8.58
C ASN A 256 -28.51 31.50 7.54
N ASP A 257 -28.68 31.79 6.24
CA ASP A 257 -28.41 30.83 5.15
C ASP A 257 -26.93 30.44 5.03
N ILE A 258 -25.99 31.28 5.47
CA ILE A 258 -24.55 30.96 5.50
C ILE A 258 -24.19 30.08 6.71
N LEU A 259 -25.06 30.05 7.73
CA LEU A 259 -24.84 29.34 8.98
C LEU A 259 -25.46 27.94 9.01
N ASP A 260 -26.59 27.77 8.33
CA ASP A 260 -27.30 26.50 8.13
C ASP A 260 -26.64 25.62 7.05
#